data_AF-A0A8T5G003-F1
#
_entry.id   AF-A0A8T5G003-F1
#
_cell.length_a   1.000
_cell.length_b   1.000
_cell.length_c   1.000
_cell.angle_alpha   90.00
_cell.angle_beta   90.00
_cell.angle_gamma   90.00
#
_symmetry.space_group_name_H-M   'P 1'
#
loop_
_entity.id
_entity.type
_entity.pdbx_description
1 polymer ?
#
loop_
_entity_poly.entity_id
_entity_poly.type
_entity_poly.pdbx_seq_one_letter_code
_entity_poly.pdbx_strand_id
1 'polypeptide(L)'
;MISKKSKVKEFKRFHEKSKINLGFLSIIYISIIVLLIISVLTKFSISFILFLGLLGLIINYHTNMLTIRIDLGIEVFFSLLVTKLYGIPAGFFVLALTSFIPDIYTARFDKDTILSLFFTSIMILVMKFLGSTNFVFLGLTLVVLKFIIGIVILVIFEMDPREIIFEWGTNFAVNLFLFISFGAPLISYFS
;
A
#
# COMPACT_ATOMS: atom_id res chain seq x y z
N MET A 1 -12.87 15.81 -40.32
CA MET A 1 -14.21 15.19 -40.16
C MET A 1 -14.00 13.70 -39.84
N ILE A 2 -13.91 13.34 -38.55
CA ILE A 2 -13.63 11.95 -38.14
C ILE A 2 -14.88 11.11 -38.39
N SER A 3 -14.77 10.09 -39.25
CA SER A 3 -15.92 9.31 -39.71
C SER A 3 -16.58 8.55 -38.55
N LYS A 4 -17.91 8.51 -38.55
CA LYS A 4 -18.76 7.80 -37.55
C LYS A 4 -18.31 6.35 -37.32
N LYS A 5 -17.68 5.69 -38.31
CA LYS A 5 -17.13 4.32 -38.21
C LYS A 5 -15.87 4.22 -37.33
N SER A 6 -15.05 5.28 -37.23
CA SER A 6 -13.85 5.29 -36.37
C SER A 6 -14.24 5.37 -34.89
N LYS A 7 -15.21 6.22 -34.54
CA LYS A 7 -15.73 6.33 -33.16
C LYS A 7 -16.35 5.03 -32.65
N VAL A 8 -17.06 4.28 -33.49
CA VAL A 8 -17.66 2.98 -33.11
C VAL A 8 -16.60 1.90 -32.87
N LYS A 9 -15.50 1.91 -33.63
CA LYS A 9 -14.36 0.99 -33.41
C LYS A 9 -13.60 1.33 -32.13
N GLU A 10 -13.39 2.59 -31.82
CA GLU A 10 -12.80 3.03 -30.54
C GLU A 10 -13.69 2.67 -29.36
N PHE A 11 -15.01 2.89 -29.47
CA PHE A 11 -15.95 2.55 -28.40
C PHE A 11 -16.01 1.03 -28.15
N LYS A 12 -16.00 0.21 -29.21
CA LYS A 12 -15.91 -1.26 -29.07
C LYS A 12 -14.59 -1.70 -28.43
N ARG A 13 -13.45 -1.14 -28.84
CA ARG A 13 -12.15 -1.43 -28.23
C ARG A 13 -12.09 -1.01 -26.76
N PHE A 14 -12.64 0.15 -26.41
CA PHE A 14 -12.73 0.61 -25.03
C PHE A 14 -13.63 -0.30 -24.20
N HIS A 15 -14.76 -0.73 -24.76
CA HIS A 15 -15.70 -1.62 -24.08
C HIS A 15 -15.13 -3.04 -23.89
N GLU A 16 -14.43 -3.60 -24.86
CA GLU A 16 -13.70 -4.88 -24.72
C GLU A 16 -12.57 -4.78 -23.69
N LYS A 17 -11.78 -3.70 -23.72
CA LYS A 17 -10.72 -3.44 -22.72
C LYS A 17 -11.31 -3.29 -21.31
N SER A 18 -12.48 -2.65 -21.18
CA SER A 18 -13.20 -2.52 -19.91
C SER A 18 -13.76 -3.84 -19.36
N LYS A 19 -14.26 -4.73 -20.23
CA LYS A 19 -14.79 -6.05 -19.82
C LYS A 19 -13.68 -7.00 -19.41
N ILE A 20 -12.55 -6.99 -20.12
CA ILE A 20 -11.35 -7.77 -19.76
C ILE A 20 -10.80 -7.28 -18.42
N ASN A 21 -10.79 -5.95 -18.18
CA ASN A 21 -10.41 -5.40 -16.88
C ASN A 21 -11.36 -5.82 -15.76
N LEU A 22 -12.68 -5.82 -15.98
CA LEU A 22 -13.68 -6.21 -14.97
C LEU A 22 -13.57 -7.70 -14.58
N GLY A 23 -13.41 -8.59 -15.56
CA GLY A 23 -13.21 -10.01 -15.32
C GLY A 23 -11.95 -10.29 -14.50
N PHE A 24 -10.83 -9.67 -14.89
CA PHE A 24 -9.56 -9.77 -14.16
C PHE A 24 -9.67 -9.21 -12.73
N LEU A 25 -10.28 -8.03 -12.54
CA LEU A 25 -10.49 -7.43 -11.22
C LEU A 25 -11.33 -8.33 -10.31
N SER A 26 -12.40 -8.94 -10.86
CA SER A 26 -13.27 -9.83 -10.09
C SER A 26 -12.53 -11.07 -9.57
N ILE A 27 -11.61 -11.64 -10.37
CA ILE A 27 -10.77 -12.77 -9.94
C ILE A 27 -9.86 -12.34 -8.78
N ILE A 28 -9.26 -11.15 -8.83
CA ILE A 28 -8.41 -10.66 -7.73
C ILE A 28 -9.24 -10.43 -6.46
N TYR A 29 -10.42 -9.81 -6.56
CA TYR A 29 -11.31 -9.63 -5.40
C TYR A 29 -11.72 -10.96 -4.76
N ILE A 30 -12.10 -11.95 -5.57
CA ILE A 30 -12.42 -13.29 -5.08
C ILE A 30 -11.20 -13.92 -4.40
N SER A 31 -10.02 -13.77 -5.00
CA SER A 31 -8.76 -14.30 -4.44
C SER A 31 -8.44 -13.69 -3.07
N ILE A 32 -8.66 -12.38 -2.88
CA ILE A 32 -8.48 -11.71 -1.59
C ILE A 32 -9.43 -12.27 -0.53
N ILE A 33 -10.71 -12.44 -0.87
CA ILE A 33 -11.71 -12.99 0.07
C ILE A 33 -11.35 -14.43 0.45
N VAL A 34 -10.99 -15.25 -0.53
CA VAL A 34 -10.58 -16.65 -0.29
C VAL A 34 -9.34 -16.72 0.59
N LEU A 35 -8.33 -15.91 0.32
CA LEU A 35 -7.11 -15.85 1.13
C LEU A 35 -7.40 -15.35 2.55
N LEU A 36 -8.30 -14.38 2.72
CA LEU A 36 -8.75 -13.94 4.03
C LEU A 36 -9.40 -15.10 4.80
N ILE A 37 -10.36 -15.79 4.19
CA ILE A 37 -11.06 -16.93 4.81
C ILE A 37 -10.06 -18.01 5.22
N ILE A 38 -9.17 -18.41 4.31
CA ILE A 38 -8.12 -19.40 4.61
C ILE A 38 -7.26 -18.91 5.78
N SER A 39 -6.79 -17.66 5.75
CA SER A 39 -5.92 -17.11 6.78
C SER A 39 -6.58 -17.07 8.16
N VAL A 40 -7.86 -16.71 8.23
CA VAL A 40 -8.63 -16.67 9.48
C VAL A 40 -8.86 -18.07 10.02
N LEU A 41 -9.29 -19.01 9.17
CA LEU A 41 -9.62 -20.38 9.59
C LEU A 41 -8.40 -21.21 9.97
N THR A 42 -7.29 -21.06 9.25
CA THR A 42 -6.11 -21.93 9.38
C THR A 42 -4.96 -21.29 10.13
N LYS A 43 -5.02 -19.97 10.38
CA LYS A 43 -3.87 -19.15 10.84
C LYS A 43 -2.63 -19.33 9.97
N PHE A 44 -2.79 -19.71 8.70
CA PHE A 44 -1.69 -20.04 7.82
C PHE A 44 -0.95 -18.78 7.34
N SER A 45 0.30 -18.63 7.77
CA SER A 45 1.13 -17.44 7.58
C SER A 45 1.22 -16.97 6.12
N ILE A 46 1.40 -17.89 5.18
CA ILE A 46 1.56 -17.54 3.74
C ILE A 46 0.27 -16.95 3.17
N SER A 47 -0.89 -17.51 3.54
CA SER A 47 -2.18 -17.00 3.06
C SER A 47 -2.46 -15.58 3.57
N PHE A 48 -2.07 -15.28 4.81
CA PHE A 48 -2.23 -13.95 5.39
C PHE A 48 -1.28 -12.91 4.75
N ILE A 49 -0.02 -13.28 4.50
CA ILE A 49 0.95 -12.45 3.79
C ILE A 49 0.44 -12.10 2.39
N LEU A 50 -0.06 -13.11 1.65
CA LEU A 50 -0.62 -12.91 0.31
C LEU A 50 -1.89 -12.06 0.33
N PHE A 51 -2.76 -12.28 1.32
CA PHE A 51 -3.96 -11.46 1.52
C PHE A 51 -3.60 -9.97 1.69
N LEU A 52 -2.70 -9.64 2.62
CA LEU A 52 -2.31 -8.25 2.88
C LEU A 52 -1.60 -7.61 1.68
N GLY A 53 -0.72 -8.37 1.02
CA GLY A 53 -0.03 -7.92 -0.20
C GLY A 53 -1.00 -7.61 -1.34
N LEU A 54 -1.97 -8.49 -1.62
CA LEU A 54 -2.97 -8.26 -2.67
C LEU A 54 -3.97 -7.16 -2.31
N LEU A 55 -4.35 -7.07 -1.05
CA LEU A 55 -5.24 -6.00 -0.57
C LEU A 55 -4.58 -4.64 -0.75
N GLY A 56 -3.33 -4.47 -0.32
CA GLY A 56 -2.59 -3.23 -0.51
C GLY A 56 -2.36 -2.90 -1.99
N LEU A 57 -2.04 -3.91 -2.81
CA LEU A 57 -1.91 -3.76 -4.26
C LEU A 57 -3.20 -3.22 -4.89
N ILE A 58 -4.37 -3.77 -4.54
CA ILE A 58 -5.66 -3.29 -5.07
C ILE A 58 -5.90 -1.84 -4.65
N ILE A 59 -5.72 -1.53 -3.36
CA ILE A 59 -6.02 -0.19 -2.85
C ILE A 59 -5.13 0.82 -3.55
N ASN A 60 -3.82 0.58 -3.61
CA ASN A 60 -2.87 1.48 -4.28
C ASN A 60 -3.10 1.55 -5.80
N TYR A 61 -3.49 0.45 -6.44
CA TYR A 61 -3.90 0.48 -7.85
C TYR A 61 -5.11 1.41 -8.08
N HIS A 62 -6.13 1.34 -7.23
CA HIS A 62 -7.34 2.17 -7.38
C HIS A 62 -7.07 3.64 -7.05
N THR A 63 -6.31 3.94 -5.99
CA THR A 63 -5.94 5.32 -5.66
C THR A 63 -5.00 5.93 -6.70
N ASN A 64 -4.17 5.12 -7.36
CA ASN A 64 -3.31 5.60 -8.44
C ASN A 64 -4.06 5.80 -9.77
N MET A 65 -5.10 5.00 -10.03
CA MET A 65 -5.91 5.08 -11.26
C MET A 65 -7.04 6.12 -11.21
N LEU A 66 -7.61 6.36 -10.03
CA LEU A 66 -8.51 7.49 -9.82
C LEU A 66 -7.65 8.76 -9.93
N THR A 67 -8.07 9.73 -10.74
CA THR A 67 -7.34 10.98 -11.04
C THR A 67 -6.95 11.84 -9.82
N ILE A 68 -7.31 11.41 -8.61
CA ILE A 68 -6.97 12.04 -7.34
C ILE A 68 -5.75 11.31 -6.78
N ARG A 69 -4.56 11.90 -6.91
CA ARG A 69 -3.28 11.41 -6.38
C ARG A 69 -3.34 11.38 -4.85
N ILE A 70 -3.69 10.24 -4.27
CA ILE A 70 -3.69 10.04 -2.81
C ILE A 70 -2.82 8.84 -2.48
N ASP A 71 -1.63 9.10 -1.95
CA ASP A 71 -0.84 8.09 -1.27
C ASP A 71 -1.44 7.85 0.12
N LEU A 72 -2.01 6.66 0.31
CA LEU A 72 -2.62 6.27 1.58
C LEU A 72 -1.59 5.70 2.56
N GLY A 73 -0.38 5.38 2.13
CA GLY A 73 0.68 4.85 2.99
C GLY A 73 0.41 3.48 3.60
N ILE A 74 -0.57 2.75 3.10
CA ILE A 74 -1.01 1.45 3.63
C ILE A 74 0.10 0.39 3.58
N GLU A 75 1.05 0.53 2.64
CA GLU A 75 2.23 -0.30 2.52
C GLU A 75 3.04 -0.31 3.81
N VAL A 76 3.11 0.83 4.50
CA VAL A 76 3.88 0.98 5.73
C VAL A 76 3.30 0.08 6.81
N PHE A 77 2.00 0.20 7.06
CA PHE A 77 1.33 -0.61 8.08
C PHE A 77 1.41 -2.11 7.76
N PHE A 78 1.08 -2.53 6.53
CA PHE A 78 1.09 -3.95 6.16
C PHE A 78 2.49 -4.56 6.18
N SER A 79 3.48 -3.87 5.63
CA SER A 79 4.87 -4.35 5.65
C SER A 79 5.41 -4.46 7.06
N LEU A 80 5.11 -3.51 7.95
CA LEU A 80 5.55 -3.57 9.34
C LEU A 80 4.83 -4.65 10.13
N LEU A 81 3.52 -4.83 9.95
CA LEU A 81 2.74 -5.89 10.58
C LEU A 81 3.29 -7.27 10.21
N VAL A 82 3.52 -7.48 8.91
CA VAL A 82 4.05 -8.74 8.39
C VAL A 82 5.49 -8.95 8.83
N THR A 83 6.29 -7.90 8.92
CA THR A 83 7.65 -7.97 9.49
C THR A 83 7.64 -8.42 10.94
N LYS A 84 6.73 -7.86 11.74
CA LYS A 84 6.59 -8.20 13.16
C LYS A 84 6.19 -9.66 13.35
N LEU A 85 5.27 -10.18 12.52
CA LEU A 85 4.73 -11.53 12.64
C LEU A 85 5.64 -12.60 12.01
N TYR A 86 6.22 -12.33 10.84
CA TYR A 86 6.87 -13.35 10.01
C TYR A 86 8.30 -13.00 9.58
N GLY A 87 8.81 -11.83 9.98
CA GLY A 87 10.19 -11.42 9.75
C GLY A 87 10.42 -10.57 8.49
N ILE A 88 11.65 -10.11 8.36
CA ILE A 88 12.09 -9.12 7.34
C ILE A 88 11.73 -9.54 5.89
N PRO A 89 11.99 -10.78 5.44
CA PRO A 89 11.72 -11.15 4.04
C PRO A 89 10.25 -10.98 3.65
N ALA A 90 9.34 -11.32 4.57
CA ALA A 90 7.90 -11.18 4.35
C ALA A 90 7.48 -9.70 4.29
N GLY A 91 8.07 -8.85 5.12
CA GLY A 91 7.83 -7.40 5.09
C GLY A 91 8.23 -6.75 3.77
N PHE A 92 9.42 -7.10 3.25
CA PHE A 92 9.89 -6.63 1.94
C PHE A 92 9.04 -7.17 0.80
N PHE A 93 8.61 -8.42 0.88
CA PHE A 93 7.71 -9.00 -0.12
C PHE A 93 6.40 -8.21 -0.20
N VAL A 94 5.79 -7.89 0.95
CA VAL A 94 4.58 -7.07 0.99
C VAL A 94 4.86 -5.67 0.45
N LEU A 95 5.98 -5.04 0.84
CA LEU A 95 6.34 -3.70 0.34
C LEU A 95 6.46 -3.67 -1.19
N ALA A 96 7.12 -4.68 -1.76
CA ALA A 96 7.25 -4.81 -3.21
C ALA A 96 5.88 -5.00 -3.90
N LEU A 97 5.01 -5.83 -3.33
CA LEU A 97 3.66 -6.02 -3.87
C LEU A 97 2.80 -4.76 -3.78
N THR A 98 2.84 -4.05 -2.67
CA THR A 98 1.92 -2.93 -2.40
C THR A 98 2.37 -1.63 -3.03
N SER A 99 3.68 -1.42 -3.25
CA SER A 99 4.21 -0.14 -3.76
C SER A 99 4.82 -0.31 -5.14
N PHE A 100 5.78 -1.22 -5.29
CA PHE A 100 6.57 -1.32 -6.52
C PHE A 100 5.74 -1.75 -7.74
N ILE A 101 4.84 -2.73 -7.55
CA ILE A 101 4.00 -3.23 -8.65
C ILE A 101 2.99 -2.18 -9.12
N PRO A 102 2.13 -1.58 -8.26
CA PRO A 102 1.19 -0.55 -8.69
C PRO A 102 1.87 0.62 -9.40
N ASP A 103 3.03 1.06 -8.91
CA ASP A 103 3.71 2.24 -9.45
C ASP A 103 4.34 1.96 -10.82
N ILE A 104 4.89 0.76 -11.04
CA ILE A 104 5.32 0.34 -12.38
C ILE A 104 4.13 0.27 -13.34
N TYR A 105 3.04 -0.36 -12.91
CA TYR A 105 1.86 -0.55 -13.77
C TYR A 105 1.16 0.77 -14.12
N THR A 106 1.25 1.77 -13.24
CA THR A 106 0.66 3.09 -13.43
C THR A 106 1.67 4.12 -13.95
N ALA A 107 2.92 3.72 -14.25
CA ALA A 107 4.02 4.59 -14.66
C ALA A 107 4.24 5.78 -13.72
N ARG A 108 4.06 5.56 -12.41
CA ARG A 108 4.12 6.56 -11.31
C ARG A 108 5.41 6.49 -10.49
N PHE A 109 6.49 5.92 -11.01
CA PHE A 109 7.74 5.80 -10.27
C PHE A 109 8.44 7.17 -10.14
N ASP A 110 8.03 7.95 -9.14
CA ASP A 110 8.49 9.31 -8.87
C ASP A 110 9.31 9.40 -7.57
N LYS A 111 9.72 10.63 -7.20
CA LYS A 111 10.55 10.88 -6.03
C LYS A 111 9.85 10.52 -4.72
N ASP A 112 8.53 10.70 -4.64
CA ASP A 112 7.73 10.41 -3.46
C ASP A 112 7.69 8.90 -3.19
N THR A 113 7.46 8.10 -4.25
CA THR A 113 7.56 6.63 -4.19
C THR A 113 8.94 6.18 -3.72
N ILE A 114 10.01 6.75 -4.28
CA ILE A 114 11.39 6.37 -3.90
C ILE A 114 11.64 6.68 -2.42
N LEU A 115 11.22 7.86 -1.94
CA LEU A 115 11.32 8.25 -0.54
C LEU A 115 10.50 7.32 0.36
N SER A 116 9.25 7.03 0.00
CA SER A 116 8.38 6.13 0.77
C SER A 116 8.95 4.71 0.86
N LEU A 117 9.44 4.16 -0.26
CA LEU A 117 10.10 2.85 -0.30
C LEU A 117 11.36 2.83 0.57
N PHE A 118 12.20 3.86 0.48
CA PHE A 118 13.42 3.96 1.28
C PHE A 118 13.12 4.01 2.78
N PHE A 119 12.22 4.90 3.21
CA PHE A 119 11.83 4.98 4.62
C PHE A 119 11.20 3.70 5.11
N THR A 120 10.28 3.12 4.35
CA THR A 120 9.60 1.88 4.75
C THR A 120 10.58 0.73 4.86
N SER A 121 11.58 0.67 3.99
CA SER A 121 12.67 -0.31 4.08
C SER A 121 13.48 -0.17 5.37
N ILE A 122 13.83 1.05 5.76
CA ILE A 122 14.50 1.32 7.06
C ILE A 122 13.60 0.91 8.22
N MET A 123 12.32 1.28 8.16
CA MET A 123 11.35 0.97 9.21
C MET A 123 11.16 -0.55 9.38
N ILE A 124 11.16 -1.33 8.29
CA ILE A 124 11.16 -2.81 8.34
C ILE A 124 12.35 -3.32 9.14
N LEU A 125 13.55 -2.81 8.87
CA LEU A 125 14.76 -3.21 9.59
C LEU A 125 14.64 -2.84 11.08
N VAL A 126 14.25 -1.60 11.39
CA VAL A 126 14.09 -1.14 12.78
C VAL A 126 13.03 -1.95 13.52
N MET A 127 11.89 -2.26 12.88
CA MET A 127 10.81 -3.06 13.45
C MET A 127 11.29 -4.45 13.87
N LYS A 128 12.21 -5.06 13.11
CA LYS A 128 12.82 -6.34 13.49
C LYS A 128 13.77 -6.20 14.67
N PHE A 129 14.66 -5.21 14.66
CA PHE A 129 15.66 -5.02 15.71
C PHE A 129 15.03 -4.63 17.05
N LEU A 130 13.94 -3.87 17.02
CA LEU A 130 13.18 -3.46 18.21
C LEU A 130 11.94 -4.34 18.44
N GLY A 131 11.99 -5.58 17.95
CA GLY A 131 10.86 -6.51 17.95
C GLY A 131 10.32 -6.92 19.31
N SER A 132 10.97 -6.59 20.43
CA SER A 132 10.40 -6.74 21.78
C SER A 132 9.45 -5.60 22.17
N THR A 133 9.51 -4.46 21.46
CA THR A 133 8.67 -3.29 21.72
C THR A 133 7.23 -3.55 21.27
N ASN A 134 6.28 -2.91 21.95
CA ASN A 134 4.87 -2.92 21.55
C ASN A 134 4.73 -2.45 20.09
N PHE A 135 4.08 -3.26 19.26
CA PHE A 135 3.96 -3.02 17.82
C PHE A 135 3.28 -1.69 17.48
N VAL A 136 2.19 -1.37 18.17
CA VAL A 136 1.44 -0.12 17.95
C VAL A 136 2.32 1.07 18.30
N PHE A 137 2.95 1.05 19.47
CA PHE A 137 3.82 2.14 19.92
C PHE A 137 5.01 2.36 18.97
N LEU A 138 5.70 1.29 18.59
CA LEU A 138 6.85 1.37 17.69
C LEU A 138 6.42 1.83 16.28
N GLY A 139 5.33 1.28 15.76
CA GLY A 139 4.76 1.67 14.47
C GLY A 139 4.41 3.16 14.41
N LEU A 140 3.69 3.66 15.41
CA LEU A 140 3.35 5.08 15.53
C LEU A 140 4.60 5.95 15.62
N THR A 141 5.59 5.56 16.42
CA THR A 141 6.86 6.29 16.55
C THR A 141 7.56 6.41 15.20
N LEU A 142 7.67 5.31 14.46
CA LEU A 142 8.33 5.29 13.15
C LEU A 142 7.54 6.09 12.10
N VAL A 143 6.21 6.06 12.13
CA VAL A 143 5.36 6.86 11.24
C VAL A 143 5.52 8.36 11.52
N VAL A 144 5.57 8.76 12.80
CA VAL A 144 5.85 10.16 13.19
C VAL A 144 7.23 10.59 12.72
N LEU A 145 8.25 9.75 12.91
CA LEU A 145 9.61 10.05 12.42
C LEU A 145 9.66 10.15 10.90
N LYS A 146 9.04 9.22 10.16
CA LYS A 146 8.93 9.27 8.70
C LYS A 146 8.28 10.59 8.26
N PHE A 147 7.21 11.01 8.92
CA PHE A 147 6.51 12.25 8.58
C PHE A 147 7.36 13.50 8.83
N ILE A 148 8.01 13.61 9.99
CA ILE A 148 8.87 14.75 10.33
C ILE A 148 10.05 14.85 9.35
N ILE A 149 10.76 13.74 9.13
CA ILE A 149 11.92 13.72 8.22
C ILE A 149 11.45 13.97 6.78
N GLY A 150 10.32 13.39 6.39
CA GLY A 150 9.66 13.63 5.10
C GLY A 150 9.42 15.12 4.87
N ILE A 151 8.72 15.80 5.79
CA ILE A 151 8.48 17.25 5.68
C ILE A 151 9.77 18.04 5.50
N VAL A 152 10.80 17.77 6.31
CA VAL A 152 12.09 18.49 6.22
C VAL A 152 12.70 18.32 4.83
N ILE A 153 12.72 17.09 4.30
CA ILE A 153 13.24 16.80 2.97
C ILE A 153 12.41 17.50 1.89
N LEU A 154 11.08 17.42 1.94
CA LEU A 154 10.20 17.99 0.93
C LEU A 154 10.27 19.52 0.90
N VAL A 155 10.45 20.17 2.06
CA VAL A 155 10.71 21.61 2.16
C VAL A 155 12.06 21.97 1.54
N ILE A 156 13.11 21.17 1.77
CA ILE A 156 14.42 21.37 1.14
C ILE A 156 14.33 21.24 -0.39
N PHE A 157 13.45 20.37 -0.89
CA PHE A 157 13.20 20.20 -2.33
C PHE A 157 12.17 21.17 -2.92
N GLU A 158 11.77 22.21 -2.17
CA GLU A 158 10.85 23.26 -2.60
C GLU A 158 9.48 22.75 -3.11
N MET A 159 8.98 21.64 -2.56
CA MET A 159 7.64 21.14 -2.89
C MET A 159 6.53 22.08 -2.40
N ASP A 160 5.41 22.12 -3.14
CA ASP A 160 4.25 22.94 -2.76
C ASP A 160 3.76 22.48 -1.37
N PRO A 161 3.67 23.39 -0.38
CA PRO A 161 3.17 23.05 0.96
C PRO A 161 1.80 22.36 0.95
N ARG A 162 0.96 22.60 -0.06
CA ARG A 162 -0.33 21.92 -0.21
C ARG A 162 -0.16 20.44 -0.51
N GLU A 163 0.79 20.06 -1.36
CA GLU A 163 1.08 18.65 -1.67
C GLU A 163 1.61 17.93 -0.43
N ILE A 164 2.48 18.59 0.34
CA ILE A 164 2.99 18.07 1.62
C ILE A 164 1.84 17.81 2.60
N ILE A 165 0.93 18.77 2.78
CA ILE A 165 -0.18 18.63 3.73
C ILE A 165 -1.19 17.57 3.24
N PHE A 166 -1.54 17.57 1.96
CA PHE A 166 -2.55 16.65 1.45
C PHE A 166 -2.04 15.23 1.28
N GLU A 167 -0.91 15.01 0.59
CA GLU A 167 -0.44 13.65 0.31
C GLU A 167 0.21 13.03 1.55
N TRP A 168 1.25 13.67 2.10
CA TRP A 168 1.97 13.14 3.25
C TRP A 168 1.16 13.22 4.54
N GLY A 169 0.32 14.25 4.70
CA GLY A 169 -0.61 14.33 5.83
C GLY A 169 -1.70 13.26 5.78
N THR A 170 -2.23 12.93 4.59
CA THR A 170 -3.19 11.82 4.44
C THR A 170 -2.50 10.48 4.73
N ASN A 171 -1.32 10.23 4.16
CA ASN A 171 -0.51 9.03 4.43
C ASN A 171 -0.28 8.86 5.95
N PHE A 172 0.11 9.94 6.63
CA PHE A 172 0.31 9.97 8.08
C PHE A 172 -0.97 9.64 8.85
N ALA A 173 -2.08 10.33 8.55
CA ALA A 173 -3.35 10.14 9.23
C ALA A 173 -3.91 8.72 9.05
N VAL A 174 -3.83 8.16 7.83
CA VAL A 174 -4.25 6.79 7.55
C VAL A 174 -3.39 5.80 8.33
N ASN A 175 -2.06 5.97 8.35
CA ASN A 175 -1.20 5.11 9.14
C ASN A 175 -1.50 5.18 10.64
N LEU A 176 -1.70 6.38 11.21
CA LEU A 176 -2.12 6.53 12.60
C LEU A 176 -3.40 5.72 12.87
N PHE A 177 -4.41 5.89 12.02
CA PHE A 177 -5.67 5.16 12.12
C PHE A 177 -5.47 3.64 12.07
N LEU A 178 -4.63 3.15 11.14
CA LEU A 178 -4.36 1.72 10.98
C LEU A 178 -3.65 1.12 12.20
N PHE A 179 -2.61 1.77 12.70
CA PHE A 179 -1.87 1.30 13.88
C PHE A 179 -2.75 1.28 15.13
N ILE A 180 -3.55 2.32 15.35
CA ILE A 180 -4.44 2.42 16.53
C ILE A 180 -5.58 1.40 16.44
N SER A 181 -6.24 1.31 15.28
CA SER A 181 -7.47 0.52 15.14
C SER A 181 -7.21 -0.97 14.94
N PHE A 182 -6.15 -1.32 14.20
CA PHE A 182 -5.91 -2.70 13.76
C PHE A 182 -4.61 -3.29 14.29
N GLY A 183 -3.65 -2.48 14.74
CA GLY A 183 -2.34 -2.96 15.15
C GLY A 183 -2.40 -3.98 16.30
N ALA A 184 -3.02 -3.65 17.43
CA ALA A 184 -3.13 -4.57 18.56
C ALA A 184 -4.03 -5.79 18.27
N PRO A 185 -5.24 -5.63 17.68
CA PRO A 185 -6.09 -6.78 17.34
C PRO A 185 -5.43 -7.79 16.40
N LEU A 186 -4.76 -7.31 15.33
CA LEU A 186 -4.13 -8.21 14.35
C LEU A 186 -2.91 -8.92 14.93
N ILE A 187 -2.08 -8.23 15.72
CA ILE A 187 -0.97 -8.87 16.42
C ILE A 187 -1.49 -9.97 17.35
N SER A 188 -2.48 -9.66 18.19
CA SER A 188 -3.02 -10.64 19.14
C SER A 188 -3.66 -11.87 18.47
N TYR A 189 -4.19 -11.74 17.25
CA TYR A 189 -4.83 -12.83 16.55
C TYR A 189 -3.83 -13.78 15.89
N PHE A 190 -2.75 -13.22 15.32
CA PHE A 190 -1.77 -13.92 14.48
C PHE A 190 -0.42 -14.21 15.16
N SER A 191 -0.15 -13.67 16.35
CA SER A 191 0.97 -14.07 17.23
C SER A 191 0.67 -15.35 17.99
#